data_AF-A0A939LJI5-F1
#
_entry.id   AF-A0A939LJI5-F1
#
_cell.length_a   1.000
_cell.length_b   1.000
_cell.length_c   1.000
_cell.angle_alpha   90.00
_cell.angle_beta   90.00
_cell.angle_gamma   90.00
#
_symmetry.space_group_name_H-M   'P 1'
#
loop_
_entity.id
_entity.type
_entity.pdbx_description
1 polymer ?
#
loop_
_entity_poly.entity_id
_entity_poly.type
_entity_poly.pdbx_seq_one_letter_code
_entity_poly.pdbx_strand_id
1 'polypeptide(L)'
;MAEFGRRQYYTTSISSGAETSDRMKWLVCGAVAIALIAGSFLSYKMLYQPADPLLKHESFAEKLERHASREELWQNYPSLDERTIPIVFGDKIYKIPRNYLVDLDRSSADPKETTFEIYVLLPNLEPRTANNAARFAKGPFYGGYGDQVNARIRGGQKELDWSERRLLWNRRCQEKGSGVFLMVESGYQLCEADSDLFLKDTPEGPLVFACEKVTIKSPDCTIADLTGAGWGVLTLGFSRKYVYQADEIRKRFRSLLDSFAED
;
A
#
# COMPACT_ATOMS: atom_id res chain seq x y z
N MET A 1 17.87 5.64 27.28
CA MET A 1 17.11 6.87 26.94
C MET A 1 18.06 7.76 26.17
N ALA A 2 17.80 8.01 24.90
CA ALA A 2 18.63 8.84 24.03
C ALA A 2 17.71 9.71 23.18
N GLU A 3 18.04 10.99 23.12
CA GLU A 3 17.19 12.09 22.68
C GLU A 3 16.92 12.08 21.17
N PHE A 4 15.67 12.35 20.85
CA PHE A 4 15.15 12.58 19.50
C PHE A 4 15.58 13.96 18.97
N GLY A 5 16.06 13.99 17.73
CA GLY A 5 15.84 15.12 16.81
C GLY A 5 16.66 16.39 17.04
N ARG A 6 17.85 16.45 16.44
CA ARG A 6 18.53 17.73 16.17
C ARG A 6 18.87 17.83 14.68
N ARG A 7 18.04 18.57 13.93
CA ARG A 7 18.32 18.98 12.54
C ARG A 7 19.52 19.93 12.54
N GLN A 8 20.58 19.57 11.81
CA GLN A 8 21.64 20.51 11.43
C GLN A 8 21.46 20.88 9.96
N TYR A 9 21.20 22.15 9.69
CA TYR A 9 21.28 22.73 8.36
C TYR A 9 22.75 22.88 7.98
N TYR A 10 23.16 22.30 6.86
CA TYR A 10 24.39 22.69 6.17
C TYR A 10 24.04 23.21 4.77
N THR A 11 24.28 24.50 4.60
CA THR A 11 24.36 25.20 3.32
C THR A 11 25.71 24.85 2.70
N THR A 12 25.73 24.26 1.51
CA THR A 12 26.88 24.37 0.61
C THR A 12 26.39 24.57 -0.82
N SER A 13 26.70 25.76 -1.32
CA SER A 13 26.68 26.16 -2.72
C SER A 13 27.72 25.40 -3.54
N ILE A 14 27.47 25.18 -4.83
CA ILE A 14 28.35 25.60 -5.95
C ILE A 14 27.58 25.50 -7.28
N SER A 15 27.86 26.49 -8.13
CA SER A 15 27.30 26.78 -9.44
C SER A 15 27.69 25.80 -10.56
N SER A 16 26.81 25.65 -11.56
CA SER A 16 27.25 25.58 -12.95
C SER A 16 26.20 26.19 -13.86
N GLY A 17 26.61 27.20 -14.63
CA GLY A 17 25.82 27.74 -15.73
C GLY A 17 26.00 26.88 -16.98
N ALA A 18 24.91 26.66 -17.70
CA ALA A 18 24.90 26.51 -19.15
C ALA A 18 23.49 26.89 -19.62
N GLU A 19 23.41 28.02 -20.30
CA GLU A 19 22.22 28.54 -20.96
C GLU A 19 21.77 27.58 -22.07
N THR A 20 20.49 27.21 -22.08
CA THR A 20 19.78 26.89 -23.33
C THR A 20 18.35 27.44 -23.27
N SER A 21 18.06 28.25 -24.29
CA SER A 21 16.87 29.06 -24.59
C SER A 21 15.50 28.43 -24.31
N ASP A 22 14.67 29.22 -23.63
CA ASP A 22 13.40 28.88 -22.99
C ASP A 22 12.15 29.15 -23.88
N ARG A 23 12.28 29.12 -25.21
CA ARG A 23 11.21 29.60 -26.12
C ARG A 23 10.69 28.65 -27.18
N MET A 24 11.09 27.38 -27.17
CA MET A 24 10.72 26.46 -28.28
C MET A 24 10.18 25.09 -27.83
N LYS A 25 9.55 25.02 -26.65
CA LYS A 25 8.77 23.85 -26.19
C LYS A 25 7.26 24.10 -26.06
N TRP A 26 6.78 25.30 -26.40
CA TRP A 26 5.42 25.74 -26.03
C TRP A 26 4.34 25.62 -27.11
N LEU A 27 4.61 25.02 -28.28
CA LEU A 27 3.63 25.02 -29.38
C LEU A 27 3.14 23.64 -29.86
N VAL A 28 3.49 22.53 -29.19
CA VAL A 28 2.99 21.18 -29.58
C VAL A 28 2.12 20.52 -28.51
N CYS A 29 1.97 21.10 -27.31
CA CYS A 29 1.05 20.57 -26.27
C CYS A 29 -0.37 21.17 -26.31
N GLY A 30 -0.66 22.09 -27.25
CA GLY A 30 -1.89 22.89 -27.26
C GLY A 30 -3.14 22.24 -27.90
N ALA A 31 -3.05 21.02 -28.46
CA ALA A 31 -4.15 20.46 -29.27
C ALA A 31 -4.73 19.13 -28.78
N VAL A 32 -4.28 18.57 -27.65
CA VAL A 32 -4.82 17.29 -27.12
C VAL A 32 -5.60 17.47 -25.80
N ALA A 33 -5.64 18.70 -25.25
CA ALA A 33 -6.26 18.97 -23.95
C ALA A 33 -7.77 19.32 -23.98
N ILE A 34 -8.45 19.30 -25.14
CA ILE A 34 -9.84 19.80 -25.25
C ILE A 34 -10.89 18.69 -25.51
N ALA A 35 -10.49 17.42 -25.66
CA ALA A 35 -11.44 16.33 -25.96
C ALA A 35 -11.91 15.46 -24.77
N LEU A 36 -11.56 15.79 -23.52
CA LEU A 36 -12.07 15.09 -22.33
C LEU A 36 -12.88 15.98 -21.36
N ILE A 37 -13.23 17.20 -21.79
CA ILE A 37 -14.15 18.11 -21.06
C ILE A 37 -15.52 18.08 -21.74
N ALA A 38 -16.08 16.88 -21.91
CA ALA A 38 -17.47 16.67 -22.33
C ALA A 38 -17.95 15.30 -21.84
N GLY A 39 -17.99 15.11 -20.52
CA GLY A 39 -18.49 13.88 -19.92
C GLY A 39 -18.73 13.90 -18.41
N SER A 40 -18.59 15.03 -17.72
CA SER A 40 -18.61 15.06 -16.24
C SER A 40 -19.46 16.18 -15.62
N PHE A 41 -20.45 16.71 -16.34
CA PHE A 41 -21.26 17.85 -15.88
C PHE A 41 -22.74 17.54 -15.57
N LEU A 42 -23.12 16.28 -15.28
CA LEU A 42 -24.54 15.94 -15.04
C LEU A 42 -24.87 15.14 -13.78
N SER A 43 -24.10 15.25 -12.69
CA SER A 43 -24.57 14.77 -11.38
C SER A 43 -24.20 15.66 -10.18
N TYR A 44 -23.94 16.95 -10.43
CA TYR A 44 -23.69 17.95 -9.38
C TYR A 44 -24.96 18.79 -9.13
N LYS A 45 -26.04 18.18 -8.64
CA LYS A 45 -27.18 18.88 -8.03
C LYS A 45 -28.16 17.89 -7.40
N MET A 46 -27.94 17.57 -6.12
CA MET A 46 -28.90 17.16 -5.07
C MET A 46 -28.01 16.79 -3.86
N LEU A 47 -28.04 17.36 -2.67
CA LEU A 47 -28.86 18.33 -1.97
C LEU A 47 -27.94 18.98 -0.92
N TYR A 48 -27.81 20.30 -0.93
CA TYR A 48 -27.44 21.02 0.29
C TYR A 48 -28.74 21.13 1.11
N GLN A 49 -28.85 20.34 2.19
CA GLN A 49 -29.77 20.66 3.27
C GLN A 49 -29.02 21.50 4.32
N PRO A 50 -29.65 22.55 4.87
CA PRO A 50 -29.06 23.34 5.95
C PRO A 50 -28.90 22.46 7.20
N ALA A 51 -27.76 22.57 7.86
CA ALA A 51 -27.42 21.80 9.05
C ALA A 51 -28.29 22.23 10.24
N ASP A 52 -29.07 21.28 10.77
CA ASP A 52 -29.69 21.40 12.10
C ASP A 52 -28.61 21.26 13.18
N PRO A 53 -28.53 22.15 14.20
CA PRO A 53 -27.43 22.18 15.17
C PRO A 53 -27.58 21.15 16.32
N LEU A 54 -28.34 20.06 16.13
CA LEU A 54 -28.61 19.04 17.15
C LEU A 54 -28.17 17.62 16.75
N LEU A 55 -27.07 17.50 16.02
CA LEU A 55 -26.49 16.20 15.72
C LEU A 55 -25.69 15.70 16.92
N LYS A 56 -26.28 14.73 17.64
CA LYS A 56 -25.57 13.77 18.47
C LYS A 56 -24.28 13.36 17.76
N HIS A 57 -23.17 13.29 18.50
CA HIS A 57 -21.92 12.71 18.02
C HIS A 57 -22.11 11.21 17.73
N GLU A 58 -22.72 10.90 16.60
CA GLU A 58 -22.74 9.55 16.05
C GLU A 58 -21.32 9.22 15.59
N SER A 59 -20.84 8.06 16.01
CA SER A 59 -19.51 7.60 15.66
C SER A 59 -19.41 7.41 14.15
N PHE A 60 -18.21 7.60 13.58
CA PHE A 60 -17.99 7.39 12.15
C PHE A 60 -18.35 5.97 11.68
N ALA A 61 -18.21 4.97 12.56
CA ALA A 61 -18.67 3.61 12.33
C ALA A 61 -20.19 3.53 12.10
N GLU A 62 -20.96 4.27 12.89
CA GLU A 62 -22.43 4.32 12.79
C GLU A 62 -22.89 5.00 11.49
N LYS A 63 -22.13 5.98 11.01
CA LYS A 63 -22.38 6.62 9.69
C LYS A 63 -22.05 5.71 8.52
N LEU A 64 -21.01 4.88 8.62
CA LEU A 64 -20.64 3.89 7.60
C LEU A 64 -21.68 2.78 7.47
N GLU A 65 -22.22 2.29 8.59
CA GLU A 65 -23.23 1.22 8.60
C GLU A 65 -24.58 1.65 8.03
N ARG A 66 -24.96 2.93 8.13
CA ARG A 66 -26.24 3.41 7.59
C ARG A 66 -26.27 3.60 6.08
N HIS A 67 -25.10 3.78 5.45
CA HIS A 67 -25.02 4.18 4.04
C HIS A 67 -24.41 3.14 3.11
N ALA A 68 -23.65 2.18 3.63
CA ALA A 68 -23.06 1.10 2.82
C ALA A 68 -23.92 -0.17 2.91
N SER A 69 -24.11 -0.85 1.78
CA SER A 69 -24.69 -2.20 1.80
C SER A 69 -23.81 -3.16 2.62
N ARG A 70 -24.40 -4.21 3.21
CA ARG A 70 -23.64 -5.18 4.01
C ARG A 70 -22.54 -5.83 3.17
N GLU A 71 -22.84 -6.04 1.89
CA GLU A 71 -21.93 -6.52 0.85
C GLU A 71 -20.80 -5.53 0.55
N GLU A 72 -21.06 -4.22 0.44
CA GLU A 72 -20.01 -3.20 0.31
C GLU A 72 -19.08 -3.14 1.53
N LEU A 73 -19.61 -3.28 2.75
CA LEU A 73 -18.78 -3.29 3.95
C LEU A 73 -17.89 -4.54 4.00
N TRP A 74 -18.40 -5.68 3.54
CA TRP A 74 -17.67 -6.95 3.47
C TRP A 74 -16.58 -6.98 2.40
N GLN A 75 -16.78 -6.25 1.31
CA GLN A 75 -15.80 -6.11 0.23
C GLN A 75 -14.71 -5.09 0.56
N ASN A 76 -14.99 -4.12 1.43
CA ASN A 76 -14.04 -3.04 1.74
C ASN A 76 -13.30 -3.24 3.07
N TYR A 77 -13.86 -4.00 4.03
CA TYR A 77 -13.31 -4.17 5.37
C TYR A 77 -13.45 -5.61 5.90
N PRO A 78 -12.55 -6.05 6.81
CA PRO A 78 -12.73 -7.34 7.45
C PRO A 78 -14.02 -7.42 8.27
N SER A 79 -14.53 -8.62 8.49
CA SER A 79 -15.68 -8.83 9.38
C SER A 79 -15.30 -8.62 10.85
N LEU A 80 -16.29 -8.51 11.74
CA LEU A 80 -16.09 -8.72 13.18
C LEU A 80 -16.16 -10.20 13.58
N ASP A 81 -16.59 -11.05 12.65
CA ASP A 81 -16.67 -12.50 12.82
C ASP A 81 -15.26 -13.11 12.91
N GLU A 82 -15.02 -13.91 13.94
CA GLU A 82 -13.74 -14.55 14.21
C GLU A 82 -13.66 -15.99 13.70
N ARG A 83 -14.74 -16.53 13.10
CA ARG A 83 -14.72 -17.90 12.58
C ARG A 83 -13.60 -18.09 11.57
N THR A 84 -12.98 -19.25 11.62
CA THR A 84 -11.94 -19.62 10.66
C THR A 84 -12.53 -19.96 9.30
N ILE A 85 -11.94 -19.39 8.25
CA ILE A 85 -12.26 -19.70 6.86
C ILE A 85 -11.10 -20.50 6.27
N PRO A 86 -11.32 -21.74 5.81
CA PRO A 86 -10.30 -22.48 5.09
C PRO A 86 -10.15 -21.92 3.68
N ILE A 87 -8.91 -21.60 3.28
CA ILE A 87 -8.56 -21.13 1.94
C ILE A 87 -7.50 -22.06 1.38
N VAL A 88 -7.82 -22.76 0.29
CA VAL A 88 -6.85 -23.61 -0.40
C VAL A 88 -6.02 -22.73 -1.34
N PHE A 89 -4.70 -22.75 -1.16
CA PHE A 89 -3.78 -21.91 -1.91
C PHE A 89 -2.46 -22.65 -2.18
N GLY A 90 -2.13 -22.82 -3.45
CA GLY A 90 -0.98 -23.62 -3.85
C GLY A 90 -1.13 -25.08 -3.39
N ASP A 91 -0.17 -25.55 -2.61
CA ASP A 91 -0.14 -26.88 -1.99
C ASP A 91 -0.61 -26.90 -0.53
N LYS A 92 -1.05 -25.76 0.02
CA LYS A 92 -1.41 -25.60 1.43
C LYS A 92 -2.88 -25.21 1.62
N ILE A 93 -3.38 -25.47 2.82
CA ILE A 93 -4.67 -24.96 3.30
C ILE A 93 -4.37 -23.94 4.40
N TYR A 94 -4.88 -22.72 4.21
CA TYR A 94 -4.76 -21.64 5.18
C TYR A 94 -6.06 -21.50 5.97
N LYS A 95 -5.99 -21.68 7.28
CA LYS A 95 -7.09 -21.50 8.23
C LYS A 95 -7.07 -20.08 8.80
N ILE A 96 -7.65 -19.13 8.07
CA ILE A 96 -7.55 -17.71 8.40
C ILE A 96 -8.83 -17.24 9.10
N PRO A 97 -8.76 -16.58 10.27
CA PRO A 97 -9.94 -16.01 10.91
C PRO A 97 -10.60 -14.91 10.06
N ARG A 98 -11.93 -14.90 10.00
CA ARG A 98 -12.72 -14.04 9.09
C ARG A 98 -12.51 -12.54 9.34
N ASN A 99 -12.06 -12.14 10.52
CA ASN A 99 -11.75 -10.76 10.90
C ASN A 99 -10.38 -10.25 10.42
N TYR A 100 -9.61 -11.09 9.73
CA TYR A 100 -8.46 -10.67 8.91
C TYR A 100 -8.85 -10.42 7.45
N LEU A 101 -9.85 -11.14 6.95
CA LEU A 101 -10.09 -11.30 5.51
C LEU A 101 -10.93 -10.19 4.90
N VAL A 102 -10.53 -9.72 3.72
CA VAL A 102 -11.30 -8.83 2.86
C VAL A 102 -11.52 -9.52 1.51
N ASP A 103 -12.69 -9.32 0.91
CA ASP A 103 -13.01 -9.74 -0.46
C ASP A 103 -12.79 -11.25 -0.73
N LEU A 104 -13.72 -12.09 -0.21
CA LEU A 104 -13.70 -13.54 -0.38
C LEU A 104 -14.29 -14.02 -1.72
N ASP A 105 -14.99 -13.14 -2.43
CA ASP A 105 -15.68 -13.46 -3.69
C ASP A 105 -14.70 -13.73 -4.85
N ARG A 106 -13.41 -13.39 -4.67
CA ARG A 106 -12.34 -13.63 -5.64
C ARG A 106 -11.61 -14.97 -5.48
N SER A 107 -12.10 -15.85 -4.61
CA SER A 107 -11.54 -17.20 -4.48
C SER A 107 -11.95 -18.06 -5.69
N SER A 108 -10.95 -18.51 -6.46
CA SER A 108 -11.16 -19.46 -7.55
C SER A 108 -11.40 -20.86 -6.98
N ALA A 109 -12.11 -21.71 -7.73
CA ALA A 109 -12.19 -23.13 -7.43
C ALA A 109 -10.83 -23.84 -7.65
N ASP A 110 -9.94 -23.26 -8.47
CA ASP A 110 -8.56 -23.73 -8.61
C ASP A 110 -7.67 -23.10 -7.50
N PRO A 111 -7.11 -23.92 -6.59
CA PRO A 111 -6.18 -23.46 -5.56
C PRO A 111 -4.97 -22.69 -6.08
N LYS A 112 -4.58 -22.91 -7.33
CA LYS A 112 -3.48 -22.22 -7.97
C LYS A 112 -3.87 -20.83 -8.43
N GLU A 113 -5.15 -20.49 -8.57
CA GLU A 113 -5.61 -19.16 -8.99
C GLU A 113 -6.26 -18.37 -7.85
N THR A 114 -6.40 -18.99 -6.68
CA THR A 114 -6.97 -18.36 -5.49
C THR A 114 -6.29 -17.03 -5.17
N THR A 115 -7.10 -15.99 -4.97
CA THR A 115 -6.67 -14.68 -4.50
C THR A 115 -7.47 -14.31 -3.26
N PHE A 116 -6.79 -13.77 -2.25
CA PHE A 116 -7.44 -13.25 -1.05
C PHE A 116 -6.64 -12.09 -0.45
N GLU A 117 -7.31 -11.27 0.38
CA GLU A 117 -6.68 -10.14 1.05
C GLU A 117 -6.78 -10.28 2.58
N ILE A 118 -5.69 -9.95 3.28
CA ILE A 118 -5.60 -9.89 4.74
C ILE A 118 -5.27 -8.45 5.15
N TYR A 119 -6.11 -7.84 5.97
CA TYR A 119 -5.88 -6.51 6.51
C TYR A 119 -5.61 -6.61 8.00
N VAL A 120 -4.58 -5.89 8.46
CA VAL A 120 -4.14 -5.88 9.86
C VAL A 120 -3.69 -4.49 10.30
N LEU A 121 -3.66 -4.22 11.61
CA LEU A 121 -3.15 -2.96 12.17
C LEU A 121 -1.79 -3.14 12.82
N LEU A 122 -0.86 -2.24 12.51
CA LEU A 122 0.40 -2.07 13.21
C LEU A 122 0.18 -1.46 14.60
N PRO A 123 1.10 -1.74 15.56
CA PRO A 123 2.35 -2.50 15.39
C PRO A 123 2.21 -4.03 15.55
N ASN A 124 1.06 -4.50 16.04
CA ASN A 124 0.88 -5.89 16.49
C ASN A 124 0.32 -6.84 15.42
N LEU A 125 0.01 -6.34 14.23
CA LEU A 125 -0.74 -7.05 13.19
C LEU A 125 -2.12 -7.52 13.67
N GLU A 126 -2.80 -6.65 14.43
CA GLU A 126 -4.12 -6.94 14.99
C GLU A 126 -5.19 -7.05 13.89
N PRO A 127 -6.09 -8.05 13.98
CA PRO A 127 -7.26 -8.11 13.11
C PRO A 127 -8.30 -7.07 13.52
N ARG A 128 -9.37 -7.00 12.74
CA ARG A 128 -10.50 -6.14 13.07
C ARG A 128 -11.27 -6.67 14.28
N THR A 129 -11.56 -5.78 15.20
CA THR A 129 -12.37 -6.02 16.40
C THR A 129 -13.38 -4.88 16.55
N ALA A 130 -14.37 -5.04 17.43
CA ALA A 130 -15.33 -3.97 17.70
C ALA A 130 -14.64 -2.68 18.20
N ASN A 131 -13.54 -2.82 18.95
CA ASN A 131 -12.81 -1.70 19.53
C ASN A 131 -11.93 -0.94 18.53
N ASN A 132 -11.45 -1.61 17.47
CA ASN A 132 -10.53 -1.01 16.50
C ASN A 132 -11.13 -0.86 15.09
N ALA A 133 -12.40 -1.25 14.89
CA ALA A 133 -13.07 -1.29 13.59
C ALA A 133 -12.98 0.02 12.78
N ALA A 134 -13.09 1.17 13.45
CA ALA A 134 -13.00 2.48 12.80
C ALA A 134 -11.62 2.76 12.19
N ARG A 135 -10.56 2.11 12.68
CA ARG A 135 -9.18 2.27 12.18
C ARG A 135 -8.93 1.54 10.86
N PHE A 136 -9.81 0.61 10.49
CA PHE A 136 -9.76 -0.07 9.19
C PHE A 136 -10.45 0.73 8.08
N ALA A 137 -11.25 1.73 8.43
CA ALA A 137 -11.95 2.54 7.45
C ALA A 137 -10.97 3.46 6.71
N LYS A 138 -10.90 3.34 5.37
CA LYS A 138 -10.16 4.30 4.54
C LYS A 138 -10.96 5.60 4.54
N GLY A 139 -10.59 6.52 5.44
CA GLY A 139 -11.24 7.82 5.50
C GLY A 139 -11.00 8.61 4.20
N PRO A 140 -12.03 9.22 3.58
CA PRO A 140 -11.84 10.07 2.39
C PRO A 140 -10.99 11.32 2.66
N PHE A 141 -10.77 11.65 3.94
CA PHE A 141 -10.02 12.82 4.40
C PHE A 141 -8.68 12.49 5.05
N TYR A 142 -8.37 11.21 5.31
CA TYR A 142 -7.11 10.78 5.92
C TYR A 142 -6.34 9.93 4.91
N GLY A 143 -5.53 10.61 4.10
CA GLY A 143 -4.77 10.03 2.99
C GLY A 143 -3.77 8.95 3.45
N GLY A 144 -4.14 7.69 3.22
CA GLY A 144 -3.27 6.53 3.33
C GLY A 144 -3.82 5.43 4.25
N TYR A 145 -3.03 4.37 4.41
CA TYR A 145 -3.35 3.21 5.24
C TYR A 145 -3.50 3.50 6.74
N GLY A 146 -3.16 4.69 7.24
CA GLY A 146 -3.07 4.91 8.69
C GLY A 146 -2.03 3.98 9.31
N ASP A 147 -2.46 3.10 10.23
CA ASP A 147 -1.63 2.02 10.80
C ASP A 147 -1.86 0.67 10.09
N GLN A 148 -2.72 0.63 9.07
CA GLN A 148 -3.11 -0.59 8.39
C GLN A 148 -1.98 -1.11 7.49
N VAL A 149 -1.92 -2.43 7.37
CA VAL A 149 -1.17 -3.14 6.34
C VAL A 149 -2.17 -3.98 5.57
N ASN A 150 -2.18 -3.86 4.25
CA ASN A 150 -2.97 -4.76 3.40
C ASN A 150 -2.02 -5.72 2.73
N ALA A 151 -2.26 -7.00 2.92
CA ALA A 151 -1.63 -8.04 2.19
C ALA A 151 -2.59 -8.58 1.15
N ARG A 152 -2.17 -8.58 -0.10
CA ARG A 152 -2.85 -9.29 -1.18
C ARG A 152 -2.05 -10.53 -1.50
N ILE A 153 -2.68 -11.70 -1.42
CA ILE A 153 -2.09 -12.99 -1.74
C ILE A 153 -2.72 -13.43 -3.07
N ARG A 154 -1.89 -13.69 -4.09
CA ARG A 154 -2.33 -14.10 -5.43
C ARG A 154 -1.67 -15.38 -5.87
N GLY A 155 -2.49 -16.33 -6.32
CA GLY A 155 -2.03 -17.55 -6.96
C GLY A 155 -1.61 -17.29 -8.41
N GLY A 156 -1.08 -18.30 -9.08
CA GLY A 156 -0.98 -18.33 -10.54
C GLY A 156 0.24 -17.58 -11.06
N GLN A 157 0.87 -16.77 -10.22
CA GLN A 157 2.05 -15.99 -10.55
C GLN A 157 3.28 -16.49 -9.78
N LYS A 158 4.36 -16.76 -10.51
CA LYS A 158 5.68 -16.94 -9.90
C LYS A 158 6.28 -15.56 -9.66
N GLU A 159 6.70 -15.31 -8.43
CA GLU A 159 7.40 -14.07 -8.13
C GLU A 159 8.85 -14.12 -8.60
N LEU A 160 9.39 -12.96 -8.99
CA LEU A 160 10.79 -12.82 -9.38
C LEU A 160 11.71 -13.08 -8.19
N ASP A 161 12.87 -13.67 -8.48
CA ASP A 161 13.88 -13.85 -7.44
C ASP A 161 14.56 -12.52 -7.05
N TRP A 162 15.36 -12.56 -5.99
CA TRP A 162 15.93 -11.35 -5.41
C TRP A 162 16.95 -10.66 -6.34
N SER A 163 17.63 -11.44 -7.17
CA SER A 163 18.62 -10.95 -8.12
C SER A 163 17.94 -10.22 -9.29
N GLU A 164 16.87 -10.80 -9.83
CA GLU A 164 16.05 -10.22 -10.89
C GLU A 164 15.39 -8.93 -10.42
N ARG A 165 14.83 -8.93 -9.21
CA ARG A 165 14.23 -7.75 -8.58
C ARG A 165 15.22 -6.61 -8.39
N ARG A 166 16.41 -6.90 -7.87
CA ARG A 166 17.47 -5.90 -7.70
C ARG A 166 17.87 -5.29 -9.05
N LEU A 167 17.97 -6.12 -10.08
CA LEU A 167 18.31 -5.67 -11.44
C LEU A 167 17.21 -4.77 -12.01
N LEU A 168 15.95 -5.11 -11.82
CA LEU A 168 14.81 -4.26 -12.21
C LEU A 168 14.79 -2.93 -11.46
N TRP A 169 15.07 -2.91 -10.15
CA TRP A 169 15.15 -1.68 -9.38
C TRP A 169 16.30 -0.78 -9.84
N ASN A 170 17.46 -1.36 -10.11
CA ASN A 170 18.61 -0.64 -10.67
C ASN A 170 18.28 -0.04 -12.04
N ARG A 171 17.67 -0.83 -12.94
CA ARG A 171 17.24 -0.35 -14.26
C ARG A 171 16.22 0.77 -14.14
N ARG A 172 15.21 0.62 -13.28
CA ARG A 172 14.20 1.66 -13.06
C ARG A 172 14.82 2.94 -12.51
N CYS A 173 15.77 2.84 -11.59
CA CYS A 173 16.51 3.99 -11.08
C CYS A 173 17.33 4.69 -12.20
N GLN A 174 17.97 3.94 -13.09
CA GLN A 174 18.71 4.48 -14.24
C GLN A 174 17.82 5.15 -15.27
N GLU A 175 16.68 4.55 -15.59
CA GLU A 175 15.79 5.03 -16.65
C GLU A 175 14.86 6.16 -16.20
N LYS A 176 14.46 6.18 -14.92
CA LYS A 176 13.41 7.06 -14.39
C LYS A 176 13.85 7.95 -13.23
N GLY A 177 15.07 7.77 -12.72
CA GLY A 177 15.60 8.51 -11.57
C GLY A 177 17.00 9.04 -11.79
N SER A 178 17.76 9.17 -10.71
CA SER A 178 19.14 9.67 -10.70
C SER A 178 20.17 8.66 -11.23
N GLY A 179 19.78 7.39 -11.41
CA GLY A 179 20.68 6.28 -11.73
C GLY A 179 21.56 5.82 -10.56
N VAL A 180 21.43 6.43 -9.38
CA VAL A 180 22.23 6.09 -8.20
C VAL A 180 21.35 5.96 -6.96
N PHE A 181 21.57 4.89 -6.21
CA PHE A 181 20.98 4.68 -4.90
C PHE A 181 21.84 5.33 -3.81
N LEU A 182 21.25 6.23 -3.04
CA LEU A 182 21.92 6.94 -1.94
C LEU A 182 21.53 6.30 -0.61
N MET A 183 22.49 6.13 0.29
CA MET A 183 22.23 5.64 1.65
C MET A 183 21.35 6.62 2.42
N VAL A 184 20.34 6.09 3.09
CA VAL A 184 19.43 6.79 4.00
C VAL A 184 19.37 6.06 5.36
N GLU A 185 18.41 6.38 6.21
CA GLU A 185 18.32 5.85 7.57
C GLU A 185 18.21 4.31 7.62
N SER A 186 18.61 3.73 8.75
CA SER A 186 18.37 2.30 9.08
C SER A 186 18.90 1.29 8.05
N GLY A 187 19.96 1.67 7.31
CA GLY A 187 20.62 0.84 6.31
C GLY A 187 19.86 0.72 4.99
N TYR A 188 18.84 1.55 4.76
CA TYR A 188 18.14 1.62 3.49
C TYR A 188 18.90 2.50 2.50
N GLN A 189 18.64 2.27 1.23
CA GLN A 189 19.08 3.04 0.09
C GLN A 189 17.86 3.56 -0.66
N LEU A 190 17.94 4.78 -1.20
CA LEU A 190 16.87 5.45 -1.92
C LEU A 190 17.35 5.92 -3.29
N CYS A 191 16.53 5.68 -4.31
CA CYS A 191 16.59 6.35 -5.59
C CYS A 191 15.23 7.00 -5.87
N GLU A 192 15.22 8.33 -6.02
CA GLU A 192 14.03 9.08 -6.41
C GLU A 192 13.82 8.93 -7.92
N ALA A 193 12.79 8.18 -8.32
CA ALA A 193 12.47 7.90 -9.73
C ALA A 193 11.06 8.42 -10.08
N ASP A 194 10.28 7.66 -10.86
CA ASP A 194 8.84 7.88 -11.03
C ASP A 194 8.07 7.57 -9.72
N SER A 195 8.61 6.67 -8.90
CA SER A 195 8.29 6.45 -7.49
C SER A 195 9.58 6.48 -6.66
N ASP A 196 9.47 6.54 -5.34
CA ASP A 196 10.66 6.44 -4.48
C ASP A 196 11.03 4.97 -4.29
N LEU A 197 12.16 4.58 -4.87
CA LEU A 197 12.64 3.21 -4.90
C LEU A 197 13.55 2.98 -3.71
N PHE A 198 13.19 2.03 -2.85
CA PHE A 198 13.98 1.65 -1.69
C PHE A 198 14.64 0.29 -1.89
N LEU A 199 15.88 0.18 -1.42
CA LEU A 199 16.65 -1.06 -1.34
C LEU A 199 17.26 -1.21 0.07
N LYS A 200 17.33 -2.43 0.58
CA LYS A 200 18.09 -2.76 1.78
C LYS A 200 18.64 -4.17 1.67
N ASP A 201 19.93 -4.35 1.86
CA ASP A 201 20.50 -5.68 1.96
C ASP A 201 20.08 -6.32 3.30
N THR A 202 19.49 -7.51 3.26
CA THR A 202 19.07 -8.27 4.46
C THR A 202 19.69 -9.67 4.45
N PRO A 203 19.74 -10.39 5.60
CA PRO A 203 20.24 -11.76 5.63
C PRO A 203 19.48 -12.75 4.71
N GLU A 204 18.22 -12.46 4.38
CA GLU A 204 17.37 -13.25 3.47
C GLU A 204 17.53 -12.86 1.99
N GLY A 205 18.38 -11.87 1.71
CA GLY A 205 18.54 -11.24 0.39
C GLY A 205 18.14 -9.76 0.38
N PRO A 206 18.34 -9.06 -0.75
CA PRO A 206 17.97 -7.67 -0.88
C PRO A 206 16.44 -7.49 -0.80
N LEU A 207 16.00 -6.69 0.17
CA LEU A 207 14.65 -6.14 0.19
C LEU A 207 14.59 -4.98 -0.81
N VAL A 208 13.64 -5.05 -1.75
CA VAL A 208 13.31 -3.94 -2.65
C VAL A 208 11.84 -3.61 -2.55
N PHE A 209 11.52 -2.32 -2.58
CA PHE A 209 10.15 -1.85 -2.57
C PHE A 209 10.05 -0.43 -3.11
N ALA A 210 8.85 0.02 -3.40
CA ALA A 210 8.59 1.35 -3.93
C ALA A 210 7.53 2.05 -3.08
N CYS A 211 7.66 3.35 -2.93
CA CYS A 211 6.64 4.20 -2.31
C CYS A 211 6.19 5.25 -3.30
N GLU A 212 4.88 5.49 -3.38
CA GLU A 212 4.34 6.61 -4.14
C GLU A 212 4.93 7.93 -3.65
N LYS A 213 5.08 8.88 -4.59
CA LYS A 213 5.58 10.21 -4.25
C LYS A 213 4.59 10.93 -3.34
N VAL A 214 5.12 11.75 -2.44
CA VAL A 214 4.33 12.55 -1.49
C VAL A 214 3.36 13.52 -2.18
N THR A 215 3.59 13.82 -3.47
CA THR A 215 2.70 14.65 -4.30
C THR A 215 1.42 13.94 -4.75
N ILE A 216 1.37 12.61 -4.63
CA ILE A 216 0.19 11.78 -4.86
C ILE A 216 -0.51 11.63 -3.49
N LYS A 217 -1.85 11.74 -3.47
CA LYS A 217 -2.66 11.80 -2.24
C LYS A 217 -2.54 10.58 -1.31
N SER A 218 -1.81 9.55 -1.73
CA SER A 218 -1.61 8.27 -1.05
C SER A 218 -0.12 7.87 -1.10
N PRO A 219 0.76 8.37 -0.20
CA PRO A 219 2.15 7.92 -0.16
C PRO A 219 2.21 6.51 0.45
N ASP A 220 1.83 5.54 -0.36
CA ASP A 220 1.72 4.13 0.00
C ASP A 220 2.96 3.40 -0.51
N CYS A 221 3.55 2.60 0.37
CA CYS A 221 4.68 1.74 0.05
C CYS A 221 4.17 0.35 -0.27
N THR A 222 4.73 -0.25 -1.32
CA THR A 222 4.38 -1.59 -1.79
C THR A 222 5.61 -2.49 -1.83
N ILE A 223 5.55 -3.61 -1.12
CA ILE A 223 6.52 -4.72 -1.18
C ILE A 223 5.84 -5.88 -1.89
N ALA A 224 6.48 -6.44 -2.91
CA ALA A 224 6.13 -7.77 -3.41
C ALA A 224 7.06 -8.80 -2.76
N ASP A 225 6.57 -10.00 -2.48
CA ASP A 225 7.33 -11.08 -1.85
C ASP A 225 6.79 -12.47 -2.24
N LEU A 226 7.61 -13.49 -2.04
CA LEU A 226 7.18 -14.89 -2.18
C LEU A 226 6.25 -15.27 -1.02
N THR A 227 5.20 -16.04 -1.31
CA THR A 227 4.24 -16.54 -0.31
C THR A 227 4.76 -17.73 0.51
N GLY A 228 5.81 -18.40 0.06
CA GLY A 228 6.32 -19.64 0.67
C GLY A 228 5.62 -20.93 0.23
N ALA A 229 4.44 -20.85 -0.40
CA ALA A 229 3.67 -21.99 -0.94
C ALA A 229 4.09 -22.40 -2.37
N GLY A 230 5.32 -22.10 -2.76
CA GLY A 230 5.90 -22.40 -4.08
C GLY A 230 5.33 -21.61 -5.28
N TRP A 231 4.02 -21.38 -5.33
CA TRP A 231 3.31 -20.70 -6.42
C TRP A 231 2.43 -19.58 -5.86
N GLY A 232 2.88 -18.33 -6.05
CA GLY A 232 2.09 -17.15 -5.72
C GLY A 232 2.90 -15.98 -5.18
N VAL A 233 2.25 -14.82 -5.14
CA VAL A 233 2.83 -13.53 -4.76
C VAL A 233 2.08 -12.96 -3.57
N LEU A 234 2.85 -12.53 -2.57
CA LEU A 234 2.40 -11.70 -1.46
C LEU A 234 2.72 -10.24 -1.79
N THR A 235 1.72 -9.37 -1.84
CA THR A 235 1.91 -7.92 -2.00
C THR A 235 1.46 -7.21 -0.74
N LEU A 236 2.39 -6.56 -0.05
CA LEU A 236 2.13 -5.75 1.14
C LEU A 236 2.04 -4.28 0.76
N GLY A 237 0.92 -3.64 1.11
CA GLY A 237 0.73 -2.19 1.06
C GLY A 237 0.69 -1.61 2.48
N PHE A 238 1.43 -0.53 2.72
CA PHE A 238 1.48 0.15 4.02
C PHE A 238 1.82 1.63 3.89
N SER A 239 1.56 2.41 4.94
CA SER A 239 1.87 3.85 4.94
C SER A 239 3.37 4.12 4.90
N ARG A 240 3.80 5.10 4.10
CA ARG A 240 5.19 5.57 4.03
C ARG A 240 5.81 5.96 5.37
N LYS A 241 5.01 6.31 6.39
CA LYS A 241 5.55 6.58 7.73
C LYS A 241 6.29 5.37 8.33
N TYR A 242 6.04 4.16 7.82
CA TYR A 242 6.72 2.94 8.22
C TYR A 242 7.83 2.46 7.27
N VAL A 243 8.31 3.32 6.37
CA VAL A 243 9.32 2.97 5.35
C VAL A 243 10.54 2.26 5.96
N TYR A 244 11.02 2.71 7.13
CA TYR A 244 12.20 2.13 7.76
C TYR A 244 11.91 0.87 8.57
N GLN A 245 10.63 0.52 8.76
CA GLN A 245 10.17 -0.75 9.35
C GLN A 245 9.74 -1.78 8.29
N ALA A 246 9.91 -1.50 7.00
CA ALA A 246 9.49 -2.37 5.90
C ALA A 246 9.96 -3.83 6.03
N ASP A 247 11.24 -4.06 6.37
CA ASP A 247 11.77 -5.42 6.60
C ASP A 247 11.09 -6.14 7.77
N GLU A 248 10.81 -5.41 8.85
CA GLU A 248 10.15 -5.96 10.02
C GLU A 248 8.68 -6.29 9.74
N ILE A 249 7.96 -5.40 9.05
CA ILE A 249 6.58 -5.62 8.61
C ILE A 249 6.50 -6.87 7.72
N ARG A 250 7.41 -6.98 6.74
CA ARG A 250 7.51 -8.14 5.85
C ARG A 250 7.67 -9.45 6.62
N LYS A 251 8.63 -9.51 7.54
CA LYS A 251 8.94 -10.70 8.35
C LYS A 251 7.78 -11.08 9.26
N ARG A 252 7.22 -10.11 9.99
CA ARG A 252 6.08 -10.35 10.88
C ARG A 252 4.85 -10.82 10.10
N PHE A 253 4.60 -10.25 8.92
CA PHE A 253 3.48 -10.65 8.09
C PHE A 253 3.66 -12.07 7.54
N ARG A 254 4.87 -12.44 7.07
CA ARG A 254 5.16 -13.83 6.68
C ARG A 254 4.90 -14.80 7.82
N SER A 255 5.40 -14.49 9.01
CA SER A 255 5.16 -15.34 10.19
C SER A 255 3.68 -15.46 10.53
N LEU A 256 2.90 -14.38 10.37
CA LEU A 256 1.44 -14.42 10.54
C LEU A 256 0.79 -15.34 9.50
N LEU A 257 1.16 -15.20 8.21
CA LEU A 257 0.61 -16.02 7.14
C LEU A 257 0.95 -17.51 7.35
N ASP A 258 2.19 -17.82 7.72
CA ASP A 258 2.64 -19.17 8.04
C ASP A 258 1.90 -19.75 9.25
N SER A 259 1.54 -18.93 10.24
CA SER A 259 0.76 -19.39 11.41
C SER A 259 -0.66 -19.87 11.06
N PHE A 260 -1.16 -19.49 9.88
CA PHE A 260 -2.46 -19.96 9.38
C PHE A 260 -2.33 -21.22 8.51
N ALA A 261 -1.13 -21.58 8.06
CA ALA A 261 -0.94 -22.73 7.19
C ALA A 261 -1.04 -24.05 7.98
N GLU A 262 -1.72 -25.04 7.41
CA GLU A 262 -1.63 -26.43 7.84
C GLU A 262 -0.65 -27.21 6.96
N ASP A 263 0.12 -28.09 7.58
CA ASP A 263 1.00 -29.07 6.92
C ASP A 263 0.22 -30.30 6.43
#